data_AF-A0A9P6ZYV5-F1
#
_entry.id   AF-A0A9P6ZYV5-F1
#
_cell.length_a   1.000
_cell.length_b   1.000
_cell.length_c   1.000
_cell.angle_alpha   90.00
_cell.angle_beta   90.00
_cell.angle_gamma   90.00
#
_symmetry.space_group_name_H-M   'P 1'
#
loop_
_entity.id
_entity.type
_entity.pdbx_description
1 polymer ?
#
loop_
_entity_poly.entity_id
_entity_poly.type
_entity_poly.pdbx_seq_one_letter_code
_entity_poly.pdbx_strand_id
1 'polypeptide(L)'
;MTFWDHLDADGTVAARFVIAGCDPNRKAWNTVMGPLRNPEPRAHLWLLDTVDNSLQRIELDGYPEEHTFHPLGIEVTPSQDGAPSILYVVNHAREETTIEHFTISPDTPTQALWHRTLSSPWLVSPNALAITNETSFYVSNDHLMTRRLPFPLAPALPLIESIAGLPLGWLAHVTVNPDGTIKHELAALGVAFANGVAISPDGTTLALSSTSLGQVHFYDRNTATNALKYRETVNLPFFNDNVMFDEEGTLIVTGHPHFPSLTAVAANKTDARAPSWAVSLTPLSNKTHLAKSAHAADRKYDLRAPLSASEVVPASEGWEMETLFQSDGSVFGTSCTTLRDSRTGSLYMVGLYEEGLMVCRP
;
A
#
# COMPACT_ATOMS: atom_id res chain seq x y z
N MET A 1 5.45 -1.89 2.32
CA MET A 1 6.17 -1.86 3.61
C MET A 1 5.19 -1.43 4.69
N THR A 2 5.46 -1.75 5.95
CA THR A 2 4.59 -1.39 7.08
C THR A 2 5.41 -1.21 8.36
N PHE A 3 4.86 -0.51 9.35
CA PHE A 3 5.45 -0.47 10.69
C PHE A 3 5.13 -1.76 11.45
N TRP A 4 6.12 -2.25 12.19
CA TRP A 4 5.94 -3.30 13.20
C TRP A 4 6.22 -2.70 14.57
N ASP A 5 5.14 -2.38 15.27
CA ASP A 5 5.20 -1.78 16.59
C ASP A 5 5.24 -2.86 17.67
N HIS A 6 6.18 -2.70 18.60
CA HIS A 6 6.23 -3.49 19.82
C HIS A 6 5.64 -2.64 20.94
N LEU A 7 4.48 -3.05 21.42
CA LEU A 7 3.74 -2.40 22.49
C LEU A 7 4.11 -3.02 23.83
N ASP A 8 4.29 -2.18 24.85
CA ASP A 8 4.38 -2.65 26.24
C ASP A 8 3.01 -3.07 26.78
N ALA A 9 2.98 -3.57 28.02
CA ALA A 9 1.76 -4.02 28.69
C ALA A 9 0.65 -2.94 28.79
N ASP A 10 1.00 -1.67 28.71
CA ASP A 10 0.06 -0.54 28.76
C ASP A 10 -0.43 -0.13 27.35
N GLY A 11 0.06 -0.79 26.30
CA GLY A 11 -0.27 -0.50 24.90
C GLY A 11 0.53 0.66 24.30
N THR A 12 1.62 1.07 24.95
CA THR A 12 2.50 2.14 24.47
C THR A 12 3.60 1.58 23.58
N VAL A 13 3.92 2.26 22.47
CA VAL A 13 4.99 1.83 21.55
C VAL A 13 6.36 1.94 22.21
N ALA A 14 6.92 0.80 22.62
CA ALA A 14 8.24 0.67 23.24
C ALA A 14 9.37 0.59 22.21
N ALA A 15 9.12 -0.07 21.07
CA ALA A 15 10.03 -0.12 19.93
C ALA A 15 9.24 -0.12 18.62
N ARG A 16 9.87 0.34 17.54
CA ARG A 16 9.29 0.36 16.20
C ARG A 16 10.28 -0.10 15.17
N PHE A 17 9.83 -0.99 14.31
CA PHE A 17 10.57 -1.46 13.15
C PHE A 17 9.79 -1.17 11.88
N VAL A 18 10.45 -1.24 10.73
CA VAL A 18 9.80 -1.24 9.43
C VAL A 18 10.05 -2.59 8.78
N ILE A 19 8.98 -3.25 8.32
CA ILE A 19 9.07 -4.44 7.47
C ILE A 19 8.84 -4.02 6.02
N ALA A 20 9.83 -4.28 5.16
CA ALA A 20 9.79 -3.94 3.75
C ALA A 20 10.06 -5.16 2.86
N GLY A 21 9.34 -5.24 1.74
CA GLY A 21 9.64 -6.19 0.68
C GLY A 21 10.70 -5.62 -0.26
N CYS A 22 11.61 -6.47 -0.73
CA CYS A 22 12.59 -6.13 -1.76
C CYS A 22 12.59 -7.23 -2.82
N ASP A 23 12.20 -6.88 -4.03
CA ASP A 23 12.13 -7.81 -5.16
C ASP A 23 13.12 -7.40 -6.25
N PRO A 24 14.35 -7.96 -6.24
CA PRO A 24 15.37 -7.65 -7.25
C PRO A 24 14.94 -8.10 -8.66
N ASN A 25 13.92 -8.96 -8.77
CA ASN A 25 13.44 -9.52 -10.03
C ASN A 25 12.19 -8.82 -10.57
N ARG A 26 11.75 -7.70 -9.96
CA ARG A 26 10.53 -6.96 -10.33
C ARG A 26 10.45 -6.58 -11.82
N LYS A 27 11.59 -6.30 -12.46
CA LYS A 27 11.65 -5.95 -13.91
C LYS A 27 11.40 -7.16 -14.84
N ALA A 28 11.57 -8.39 -14.36
CA ALA A 28 11.27 -9.61 -15.10
C ALA A 28 9.94 -10.26 -14.69
N TRP A 29 9.46 -9.95 -13.48
CA TRP A 29 8.24 -10.47 -12.91
C TRP A 29 7.41 -9.38 -12.22
N ASN A 30 6.35 -8.93 -12.89
CA ASN A 30 5.38 -7.98 -12.35
C ASN A 30 3.98 -8.31 -12.91
N THR A 31 3.05 -8.71 -12.04
CA THR A 31 1.67 -9.09 -12.41
C THR A 31 0.79 -7.89 -12.76
N VAL A 32 1.18 -6.68 -12.35
CA VAL A 32 0.46 -5.43 -12.60
C VAL A 32 0.96 -4.80 -13.91
N MET A 33 2.22 -4.38 -13.93
CA MET A 33 2.80 -3.66 -15.07
C MET A 33 3.33 -4.59 -16.17
N GLY A 34 3.54 -5.87 -15.87
CA GLY A 34 4.28 -6.76 -16.74
C GLY A 34 5.80 -6.50 -16.70
N PRO A 35 6.59 -7.43 -17.25
CA PRO A 35 6.17 -8.70 -17.84
C PRO A 35 6.11 -9.83 -16.79
N LEU A 36 5.61 -11.01 -17.20
CA LEU A 36 5.66 -12.27 -16.43
C LEU A 36 6.62 -13.26 -17.11
N ARG A 37 7.92 -12.98 -17.12
CA ARG A 37 8.91 -13.78 -17.88
C ARG A 37 9.50 -14.92 -17.06
N ASN A 38 10.04 -14.60 -15.90
CA ASN A 38 10.69 -15.54 -15.00
C ASN A 38 10.49 -15.08 -13.56
N PRO A 39 9.83 -15.84 -12.69
CA PRO A 39 9.67 -15.51 -11.27
C PRO A 39 10.88 -15.92 -10.43
N GLU A 40 11.99 -16.32 -11.03
CA GLU A 40 13.25 -16.55 -10.29
C GLU A 40 14.23 -15.38 -10.50
N PRO A 41 14.96 -14.96 -9.44
CA PRO A 41 14.94 -15.50 -8.06
C PRO A 41 13.76 -14.99 -7.22
N ARG A 42 13.54 -15.63 -6.07
CA ARG A 42 12.68 -15.11 -4.99
C ARG A 42 13.13 -13.74 -4.51
N ALA A 43 12.16 -12.92 -4.16
CA ALA A 43 12.32 -11.70 -3.40
C ALA A 43 12.54 -11.98 -1.90
N HIS A 44 12.71 -10.91 -1.12
CA HIS A 44 13.01 -10.97 0.31
C HIS A 44 12.15 -9.99 1.12
N LEU A 45 12.00 -10.29 2.40
CA LEU A 45 11.55 -9.33 3.41
C LEU A 45 12.77 -8.82 4.19
N TRP A 46 12.71 -7.56 4.61
CA TRP A 46 13.73 -6.88 5.37
C TRP A 46 13.12 -6.21 6.60
N LEU A 47 13.83 -6.29 7.71
CA LEU A 47 13.57 -5.57 8.95
C LEU A 47 14.53 -4.39 9.03
N LEU A 48 13.99 -3.19 9.21
CA LEU A 48 14.73 -1.97 9.50
C LEU A 48 14.44 -1.54 10.94
N ASP A 49 15.49 -1.36 11.74
CA ASP A 49 15.40 -0.72 13.06
C ASP A 49 15.31 0.81 12.87
N THR A 50 14.28 1.44 13.43
CA THR A 50 14.05 2.88 13.26
C THR A 50 14.99 3.78 14.06
N VAL A 51 15.69 3.22 15.05
CA VAL A 51 16.62 3.94 15.92
C VAL A 51 18.00 4.05 15.27
N ASP A 52 18.60 2.93 14.86
CA ASP A 52 19.96 2.90 14.32
C ASP A 52 20.03 2.74 12.78
N ASN A 53 18.90 2.44 12.14
CA ASN A 53 18.78 2.13 10.70
C ASN A 53 19.52 0.88 10.24
N SER A 54 19.78 -0.06 11.14
CA SER A 54 20.28 -1.38 10.75
C SER A 54 19.23 -2.11 9.92
N LEU A 55 19.68 -2.72 8.82
CA LEU A 55 18.86 -3.57 7.96
C LEU A 55 19.26 -5.03 8.16
N GLN A 56 18.26 -5.88 8.36
CA GLN A 56 18.44 -7.32 8.46
C GLN A 56 17.43 -8.02 7.56
N ARG A 57 17.88 -9.06 6.85
CA ARG A 57 16.97 -9.90 6.06
C ARG A 57 16.13 -10.74 7.02
N ILE A 58 14.83 -10.82 6.74
CA ILE A 58 13.92 -11.74 7.43
C ILE A 58 13.94 -13.06 6.66
N GLU A 59 14.33 -14.14 7.33
CA GLU A 59 14.28 -15.49 6.80
C GLU A 59 12.83 -16.02 6.88
N LEU A 60 12.38 -16.68 5.81
CA LEU A 60 11.06 -17.30 5.74
C LEU A 60 11.16 -18.75 6.21
N ASP A 61 10.96 -18.97 7.50
CA ASP A 61 11.07 -20.30 8.11
C ASP A 61 9.88 -21.18 7.71
N GLY A 62 10.16 -22.41 7.31
CA GLY A 62 9.16 -23.36 6.83
C GLY A 62 8.48 -23.01 5.49
N TYR A 63 8.92 -21.97 4.77
CA TYR A 63 8.32 -21.61 3.48
C TYR A 63 8.70 -22.64 2.39
N PRO A 64 7.74 -23.27 1.68
CA PRO A 64 8.03 -24.38 0.76
C PRO A 64 9.02 -24.00 -0.34
N GLU A 65 10.02 -24.86 -0.64
CA GLU A 65 11.12 -24.59 -1.60
C GLU A 65 10.65 -24.42 -3.05
N GLU A 66 9.51 -24.98 -3.40
CA GLU A 66 8.91 -24.91 -4.73
C GLU A 66 8.05 -23.66 -4.94
N HIS A 67 7.69 -22.95 -3.87
CA HIS A 67 6.93 -21.71 -3.97
C HIS A 67 7.80 -20.56 -4.49
N THR A 68 7.26 -19.71 -5.35
CA THR A 68 7.90 -18.43 -5.71
C THR A 68 7.41 -17.33 -4.78
N PHE A 69 8.27 -16.38 -4.45
CA PHE A 69 7.93 -15.30 -3.52
C PHE A 69 8.26 -13.93 -4.11
N HIS A 70 7.24 -13.11 -4.34
CA HIS A 70 7.28 -11.74 -4.84
C HIS A 70 6.29 -10.90 -4.02
N PRO A 71 6.71 -10.36 -2.86
CA PRO A 71 5.84 -9.64 -1.96
C PRO A 71 5.38 -8.32 -2.60
N LEU A 72 4.13 -7.94 -2.34
CA LEU A 72 3.57 -6.65 -2.74
C LEU A 72 3.02 -5.91 -1.51
N GLY A 73 1.73 -6.07 -1.20
CA GLY A 73 1.12 -5.62 0.05
C GLY A 73 1.65 -6.42 1.25
N ILE A 74 2.01 -5.74 2.33
CA ILE A 74 2.57 -6.33 3.55
C ILE A 74 1.89 -5.65 4.73
N GLU A 75 1.30 -6.43 5.63
CA GLU A 75 0.74 -5.93 6.88
C GLU A 75 1.11 -6.84 8.04
N VAL A 76 1.29 -6.24 9.21
CA VAL A 76 1.68 -6.94 10.43
C VAL A 76 0.88 -6.38 11.60
N THR A 77 0.39 -7.23 12.49
CA THR A 77 -0.21 -6.76 13.74
C THR A 77 0.88 -6.23 14.68
N PRO A 78 0.60 -5.24 15.55
CA PRO A 78 1.54 -4.90 16.61
C PRO A 78 1.80 -6.12 17.51
N SER A 79 3.03 -6.21 18.04
CA SER A 79 3.36 -7.17 19.08
C SER A 79 2.92 -6.59 20.42
N GLN A 80 2.07 -7.31 21.15
CA GLN A 80 1.56 -6.86 22.45
C GLN A 80 2.29 -7.57 23.57
N ASP A 81 3.02 -6.84 24.42
CA ASP A 81 3.76 -7.37 25.57
C ASP A 81 4.68 -8.57 25.19
N GLY A 82 5.38 -8.44 24.06
CA GLY A 82 6.29 -9.47 23.54
C GLY A 82 5.61 -10.63 22.80
N ALA A 83 4.28 -10.63 22.66
CA ALA A 83 3.57 -11.68 21.93
C ALA A 83 3.91 -11.66 20.42
N PRO A 84 3.93 -12.83 19.74
CA PRO A 84 4.11 -12.89 18.29
C PRO A 84 3.02 -12.13 17.53
N SER A 85 3.43 -11.51 16.43
CA SER A 85 2.55 -10.82 15.50
C SER A 85 2.13 -11.71 14.34
N ILE A 86 0.93 -11.47 13.81
CA ILE A 86 0.48 -12.01 12.54
C ILE A 86 1.03 -11.15 11.41
N LEU A 87 1.65 -11.77 10.41
CA LEU A 87 2.19 -11.13 9.22
C LEU A 87 1.50 -11.72 7.99
N TYR A 88 0.79 -10.87 7.24
CA TYR A 88 0.20 -11.23 5.95
C TYR A 88 0.93 -10.53 4.81
N VAL A 89 1.22 -11.29 3.76
CA VAL A 89 1.94 -10.79 2.58
C VAL A 89 1.20 -11.19 1.32
N VAL A 90 0.74 -10.20 0.54
CA VAL A 90 0.31 -10.44 -0.84
C VAL A 90 1.53 -10.92 -1.63
N ASN A 91 1.44 -12.10 -2.23
CA ASN A 91 2.50 -12.70 -3.00
C ASN A 91 2.07 -12.86 -4.46
N HIS A 92 2.78 -12.22 -5.37
CA HIS A 92 2.63 -12.43 -6.80
C HIS A 92 3.33 -13.73 -7.24
N ALA A 93 2.86 -14.86 -6.73
CA ALA A 93 3.44 -16.17 -7.03
C ALA A 93 3.30 -16.53 -8.52
N ARG A 94 4.00 -17.58 -8.95
CA ARG A 94 4.09 -18.00 -10.36
C ARG A 94 2.73 -18.22 -10.99
N GLU A 95 1.89 -19.05 -10.37
CA GLU A 95 0.64 -19.52 -10.97
C GLU A 95 -0.52 -18.55 -10.73
N GLU A 96 -0.63 -18.01 -9.52
CA GLU A 96 -1.67 -17.08 -9.11
C GLU A 96 -1.13 -16.07 -8.09
N THR A 97 -1.90 -15.02 -7.79
CA THR A 97 -1.57 -14.13 -6.69
C THR A 97 -2.21 -14.67 -5.41
N THR A 98 -1.39 -14.90 -4.39
CA THR A 98 -1.79 -15.51 -3.11
C THR A 98 -1.62 -14.52 -1.98
N ILE A 99 -2.07 -14.91 -0.78
CA ILE A 99 -1.72 -14.22 0.47
C ILE A 99 -1.00 -15.23 1.36
N GLU A 100 0.24 -14.95 1.70
CA GLU A 100 1.04 -15.76 2.60
C GLU A 100 0.80 -15.35 4.05
N HIS A 101 0.57 -16.31 4.93
CA HIS A 101 0.35 -16.10 6.36
C HIS A 101 1.58 -16.59 7.14
N PHE A 102 2.20 -15.68 7.87
CA PHE A 102 3.31 -15.93 8.76
C PHE A 102 3.02 -15.44 10.19
N THR A 103 3.82 -15.91 11.14
CA THR A 103 4.00 -15.25 12.44
C THR A 103 5.43 -14.75 12.59
N ILE A 104 5.62 -13.60 13.22
CA ILE A 104 6.93 -13.03 13.53
C ILE A 104 6.98 -12.61 15.00
N SER A 105 8.08 -12.89 15.71
CA SER A 105 8.19 -12.67 17.16
C SER A 105 9.31 -11.68 17.48
N PRO A 106 9.14 -10.78 18.48
CA PRO A 106 10.24 -9.96 19.00
C PRO A 106 11.45 -10.75 19.48
N ASP A 107 11.28 -12.00 19.91
CA ASP A 107 12.38 -12.88 20.36
C ASP A 107 13.31 -13.31 19.21
N THR A 108 12.75 -13.45 18.01
CA THR A 108 13.46 -13.82 16.78
C THR A 108 12.98 -12.94 15.62
N PRO A 109 13.29 -11.64 15.64
CA PRO A 109 12.65 -10.63 14.79
C PRO A 109 13.07 -10.73 13.31
N THR A 110 14.03 -11.60 12.99
CA THR A 110 14.50 -11.91 11.64
C THR A 110 14.02 -13.27 11.13
N GLN A 111 13.06 -13.90 11.81
CA GLN A 111 12.47 -15.18 11.39
C GLN A 111 10.95 -15.04 11.32
N ALA A 112 10.41 -15.19 10.11
CA ALA A 112 8.97 -15.25 9.87
C ALA A 112 8.57 -16.72 9.65
N LEU A 113 7.88 -17.30 10.62
CA LEU A 113 7.40 -18.69 10.54
C LEU A 113 6.17 -18.77 9.63
N TRP A 114 6.28 -19.52 8.54
CA TRP A 114 5.20 -19.73 7.60
C TRP A 114 4.15 -20.72 8.15
N HIS A 115 2.87 -20.36 8.00
CA HIS A 115 1.75 -21.21 8.40
C HIS A 115 1.00 -21.81 7.22
N ARG A 116 0.73 -21.00 6.19
CA ARG A 116 -0.07 -21.39 5.02
C ARG A 116 -0.04 -20.34 3.91
N THR A 117 -0.36 -20.79 2.71
CA THR A 117 -0.70 -19.96 1.56
C THR A 117 -2.22 -19.91 1.42
N LEU A 118 -2.80 -18.72 1.44
CA LEU A 118 -4.21 -18.48 1.21
C LEU A 118 -4.44 -18.19 -0.27
N SER A 119 -5.36 -18.95 -0.87
CA SER A 119 -5.77 -18.80 -2.26
C SER A 119 -7.28 -18.91 -2.39
N SER A 120 -7.84 -18.25 -3.40
CA SER A 120 -9.27 -18.32 -3.73
C SER A 120 -9.49 -17.80 -5.14
N PRO A 121 -10.49 -18.32 -5.88
CA PRO A 121 -10.90 -17.78 -7.18
C PRO A 121 -11.30 -16.30 -7.14
N TRP A 122 -11.61 -15.76 -5.96
CA TRP A 122 -11.96 -14.35 -5.74
C TRP A 122 -10.76 -13.45 -5.45
N LEU A 123 -9.57 -14.04 -5.21
CA LEU A 123 -8.28 -13.35 -5.14
C LEU A 123 -7.67 -13.27 -6.55
N VAL A 124 -8.35 -12.57 -7.45
CA VAL A 124 -7.98 -12.46 -8.87
C VAL A 124 -6.67 -11.69 -9.05
N SER A 125 -6.53 -10.57 -8.35
CA SER A 125 -5.39 -9.67 -8.43
C SER A 125 -5.14 -8.89 -7.12
N PRO A 126 -5.02 -9.57 -5.96
CA PRO A 126 -4.69 -8.91 -4.71
C PRO A 126 -3.52 -7.95 -4.84
N ASN A 127 -3.69 -6.73 -4.31
CA ASN A 127 -2.67 -5.70 -4.38
C ASN A 127 -2.16 -5.34 -2.98
N ALA A 128 -3.06 -4.81 -2.13
CA ALA A 128 -2.81 -4.46 -0.75
C ALA A 128 -3.85 -5.10 0.18
N LEU A 129 -3.55 -5.14 1.47
CA LEU A 129 -4.48 -5.61 2.49
C LEU A 129 -4.42 -4.71 3.72
N ALA A 130 -5.47 -4.73 4.55
CA ALA A 130 -5.53 -4.02 5.83
C ALA A 130 -6.15 -4.92 6.89
N ILE A 131 -5.38 -5.25 7.93
CA ILE A 131 -5.77 -6.22 8.96
C ILE A 131 -6.91 -5.66 9.82
N THR A 132 -7.99 -6.44 9.96
CA THR A 132 -9.11 -6.12 10.86
C THR A 132 -9.03 -6.87 12.18
N ASN A 133 -8.42 -8.07 12.18
CA ASN A 133 -7.96 -8.83 13.36
C ASN A 133 -7.00 -9.94 12.90
N GLU A 134 -6.51 -10.78 13.82
CA GLU A 134 -5.55 -11.85 13.54
C GLU A 134 -5.97 -12.83 12.42
N THR A 135 -7.27 -13.02 12.19
CA THR A 135 -7.83 -13.96 11.19
C THR A 135 -8.68 -13.29 10.12
N SER A 136 -8.64 -11.95 10.00
CA SER A 136 -9.42 -11.26 8.96
C SER A 136 -8.82 -9.94 8.55
N PHE A 137 -9.05 -9.57 7.31
CA PHE A 137 -8.50 -8.36 6.69
C PHE A 137 -9.35 -7.93 5.50
N TYR A 138 -9.25 -6.66 5.11
CA TYR A 138 -9.65 -6.26 3.76
C TYR A 138 -8.52 -6.55 2.78
N VAL A 139 -8.86 -6.86 1.53
CA VAL A 139 -7.91 -7.03 0.42
C VAL A 139 -8.45 -6.37 -0.84
N SER A 140 -7.63 -5.52 -1.46
CA SER A 140 -7.95 -4.88 -2.73
C SER A 140 -7.56 -5.79 -3.89
N ASN A 141 -8.41 -5.88 -4.91
CA ASN A 141 -8.09 -6.53 -6.18
C ASN A 141 -8.02 -5.44 -7.25
N ASP A 142 -6.83 -5.26 -7.82
CA ASP A 142 -6.55 -4.10 -8.66
C ASP A 142 -7.15 -4.20 -10.06
N HIS A 143 -7.24 -5.41 -10.61
CA HIS A 143 -7.75 -5.63 -11.96
C HIS A 143 -8.65 -6.86 -12.05
N LEU A 144 -9.67 -6.78 -12.89
CA LEU A 144 -10.36 -7.96 -13.38
C LEU A 144 -9.61 -8.57 -14.58
N MET A 145 -9.14 -7.72 -15.51
CA MET A 145 -8.35 -8.12 -16.66
C MET A 145 -6.88 -8.16 -16.28
N THR A 146 -6.36 -9.36 -15.95
CA THR A 146 -4.98 -9.51 -15.44
C THR A 146 -3.98 -9.88 -16.53
N ARG A 147 -2.68 -9.72 -16.22
CA ARG A 147 -1.56 -10.19 -17.06
C ARG A 147 -1.50 -11.72 -17.23
N ARG A 148 -2.32 -12.47 -16.48
CA ARG A 148 -2.42 -13.93 -16.55
C ARG A 148 -3.39 -14.43 -17.62
N LEU A 149 -4.14 -13.52 -18.27
CA LEU A 149 -4.99 -13.87 -19.41
C LEU A 149 -4.17 -14.50 -20.56
N PRO A 150 -4.76 -15.36 -21.40
CA PRO A 150 -4.05 -15.94 -22.53
C PRO A 150 -3.63 -14.87 -23.56
N PHE A 151 -2.52 -15.11 -24.27
CA PHE A 151 -2.14 -14.30 -25.43
C PHE A 151 -3.23 -14.39 -26.52
N PRO A 152 -3.60 -13.27 -27.18
CA PRO A 152 -2.99 -11.94 -27.14
C PRO A 152 -3.61 -10.94 -26.15
N LEU A 153 -4.46 -11.38 -25.22
CA LEU A 153 -5.20 -10.49 -24.32
C LEU A 153 -4.31 -9.90 -23.21
N ALA A 154 -3.45 -10.72 -22.60
CA ALA A 154 -2.61 -10.33 -21.46
C ALA A 154 -1.77 -9.05 -21.65
N PRO A 155 -1.16 -8.79 -22.83
CA PRO A 155 -0.39 -7.56 -23.02
C PRO A 155 -1.24 -6.27 -23.03
N ALA A 156 -2.51 -6.35 -23.45
CA ALA A 156 -3.32 -5.18 -23.79
C ALA A 156 -4.48 -4.91 -22.82
N LEU A 157 -5.24 -5.94 -22.42
CA LEU A 157 -6.45 -5.74 -21.63
C LEU A 157 -6.20 -5.10 -20.25
N PRO A 158 -5.20 -5.51 -19.45
CA PRO A 158 -4.92 -4.85 -18.17
C PRO A 158 -4.57 -3.38 -18.38
N LEU A 159 -3.80 -3.07 -19.42
CA LEU A 159 -3.43 -1.69 -19.76
C LEU A 159 -4.64 -0.85 -20.18
N ILE A 160 -5.57 -1.44 -20.94
CA ILE A 160 -6.83 -0.77 -21.31
C ILE A 160 -7.68 -0.50 -20.06
N GLU A 161 -7.80 -1.47 -19.17
CA GLU A 161 -8.50 -1.31 -17.89
C GLU A 161 -7.90 -0.16 -17.07
N SER A 162 -6.57 -0.10 -16.93
CA SER A 162 -5.90 0.98 -16.20
C SER A 162 -6.06 2.34 -16.90
N ILE A 163 -5.80 2.44 -18.21
CA ILE A 163 -5.79 3.71 -18.95
C ILE A 163 -7.19 4.29 -19.13
N ALA A 164 -8.19 3.45 -19.39
CA ALA A 164 -9.57 3.90 -19.55
C ALA A 164 -10.27 4.15 -18.20
N GLY A 165 -9.59 3.87 -17.07
CA GLY A 165 -10.15 4.03 -15.73
C GLY A 165 -11.40 3.16 -15.54
N LEU A 166 -11.41 1.94 -16.10
CA LEU A 166 -12.58 1.08 -15.99
C LEU A 166 -12.76 0.66 -14.52
N PRO A 167 -13.96 0.80 -13.95
CA PRO A 167 -14.22 0.52 -12.54
C PRO A 167 -14.42 -0.99 -12.31
N LEU A 168 -13.39 -1.79 -12.57
CA LEU A 168 -13.48 -3.25 -12.51
C LEU A 168 -12.75 -3.85 -11.29
N GLY A 169 -11.97 -3.05 -10.56
CA GLY A 169 -11.39 -3.44 -9.28
C GLY A 169 -12.39 -3.38 -8.13
N TRP A 170 -12.05 -4.05 -7.03
CA TRP A 170 -12.90 -4.16 -5.85
C TRP A 170 -12.11 -4.30 -4.56
N LEU A 171 -12.80 -4.10 -3.44
CA LEU A 171 -12.33 -4.43 -2.11
C LEU A 171 -13.18 -5.57 -1.55
N ALA A 172 -12.53 -6.55 -0.94
CA ALA A 172 -13.20 -7.64 -0.23
C ALA A 172 -12.77 -7.67 1.23
N HIS A 173 -13.66 -8.11 2.12
CA HIS A 173 -13.32 -8.55 3.47
C HIS A 173 -13.15 -10.06 3.45
N VAL A 174 -12.02 -10.53 3.98
CA VAL A 174 -11.65 -11.94 4.03
C VAL A 174 -11.57 -12.37 5.49
N THR A 175 -12.18 -13.51 5.80
CA THR A 175 -12.01 -14.21 7.08
C THR A 175 -11.34 -15.55 6.83
N VAL A 176 -10.27 -15.84 7.55
CA VAL A 176 -9.49 -17.08 7.49
C VAL A 176 -10.01 -18.03 8.55
N ASN A 177 -10.53 -19.18 8.12
CA ASN A 177 -10.98 -20.23 9.04
C ASN A 177 -9.78 -21.01 9.59
N PRO A 178 -9.92 -21.71 10.75
CA PRO A 178 -8.84 -22.49 11.34
C PRO A 178 -8.24 -23.54 10.38
N ASP A 179 -9.06 -24.13 9.52
CA ASP A 179 -8.67 -25.12 8.50
C ASP A 179 -7.94 -24.52 7.28
N GLY A 180 -7.83 -23.19 7.19
CA GLY A 180 -7.16 -22.48 6.10
C GLY A 180 -8.06 -22.11 4.94
N THR A 181 -9.33 -22.51 4.97
CA THR A 181 -10.32 -22.00 4.00
C THR A 181 -10.61 -20.53 4.28
N ILE A 182 -10.95 -19.77 3.23
CA ILE A 182 -11.29 -18.36 3.38
C ILE A 182 -12.75 -18.09 3.02
N LYS A 183 -13.41 -17.29 3.85
CA LYS A 183 -14.68 -16.65 3.53
C LYS A 183 -14.38 -15.30 2.90
N HIS A 184 -14.95 -15.05 1.73
CA HIS A 184 -14.74 -13.82 0.97
C HIS A 184 -16.06 -13.07 0.84
N GLU A 185 -16.09 -11.80 1.24
CA GLU A 185 -17.26 -10.92 1.17
C GLU A 185 -16.89 -9.63 0.43
N LEU A 186 -17.68 -9.23 -0.56
CA LEU A 186 -17.45 -7.97 -1.27
C LEU A 186 -17.76 -6.80 -0.34
N ALA A 187 -16.80 -5.90 -0.18
CA ALA A 187 -16.89 -4.74 0.70
C ALA A 187 -17.07 -3.43 -0.08
N ALA A 188 -16.42 -3.29 -1.24
CA ALA A 188 -16.64 -2.20 -2.19
C ALA A 188 -16.43 -2.70 -3.62
N LEU A 189 -17.24 -2.21 -4.56
CA LEU A 189 -17.17 -2.56 -5.99
C LEU A 189 -17.00 -1.28 -6.82
N GLY A 190 -16.54 -1.44 -8.06
CA GLY A 190 -16.53 -0.33 -8.99
C GLY A 190 -15.36 0.64 -8.78
N VAL A 191 -14.21 0.13 -8.32
CA VAL A 191 -13.03 0.95 -8.03
C VAL A 191 -12.06 0.83 -9.19
N ALA A 192 -11.71 1.95 -9.80
CA ALA A 192 -10.78 1.96 -10.92
C ALA A 192 -9.36 1.76 -10.40
N PHE A 193 -8.84 0.54 -10.57
CA PHE A 193 -7.52 0.13 -10.05
C PHE A 193 -7.47 0.25 -8.51
N ALA A 194 -8.16 -0.65 -7.81
CA ALA A 194 -8.17 -0.73 -6.35
C ALA A 194 -6.79 -1.17 -5.83
N ASN A 195 -6.03 -0.25 -5.25
CA ASN A 195 -4.62 -0.47 -4.89
C ASN A 195 -4.46 -0.42 -3.35
N GLY A 196 -3.73 0.56 -2.80
CA GLY A 196 -3.54 0.71 -1.36
C GLY A 196 -4.85 0.74 -0.57
N VAL A 197 -4.87 0.08 0.57
CA VAL A 197 -5.97 0.13 1.54
C VAL A 197 -5.40 0.29 2.94
N ALA A 198 -6.02 1.15 3.75
CA ALA A 198 -5.62 1.36 5.14
C ALA A 198 -6.84 1.62 6.03
N ILE A 199 -6.72 1.26 7.31
CA ILE A 199 -7.73 1.53 8.35
C ILE A 199 -7.14 2.57 9.31
N SER A 200 -7.94 3.55 9.74
CA SER A 200 -7.53 4.56 10.71
C SER A 200 -7.19 3.95 12.07
N PRO A 201 -6.38 4.61 12.91
CA PRO A 201 -5.98 4.06 14.22
C PRO A 201 -7.17 3.71 15.14
N ASP A 202 -8.29 4.45 15.04
CA ASP A 202 -9.51 4.19 15.79
C ASP A 202 -10.39 3.07 15.18
N GLY A 203 -10.01 2.53 14.01
CA GLY A 203 -10.71 1.46 13.31
C GLY A 203 -11.97 1.89 12.54
N THR A 204 -12.36 3.17 12.58
CA THR A 204 -13.68 3.63 12.12
C THR A 204 -13.70 4.13 10.68
N THR A 205 -12.54 4.44 10.10
CA THR A 205 -12.41 4.91 8.71
C THR A 205 -11.54 3.93 7.93
N LEU A 206 -11.96 3.64 6.70
CA LEU A 206 -11.15 2.94 5.70
C LEU A 206 -10.86 3.88 4.54
N ALA A 207 -9.59 3.95 4.13
CA ALA A 207 -9.15 4.64 2.92
C ALA A 207 -8.76 3.61 1.86
N LEU A 208 -9.20 3.81 0.62
CA LEU A 208 -8.93 2.94 -0.52
C LEU A 208 -8.46 3.76 -1.72
N SER A 209 -7.31 3.40 -2.27
CA SER A 209 -6.79 3.98 -3.50
C SER A 209 -7.59 3.54 -4.73
N SER A 210 -7.95 4.51 -5.56
CA SER A 210 -8.45 4.35 -6.92
C SER A 210 -7.38 4.92 -7.87
N THR A 211 -6.37 4.11 -8.18
CA THR A 211 -5.11 4.56 -8.77
C THR A 211 -5.32 5.21 -10.13
N SER A 212 -6.14 4.62 -11.00
CA SER A 212 -6.36 5.10 -12.37
C SER A 212 -7.02 6.47 -12.45
N LEU A 213 -7.73 6.87 -11.39
CA LEU A 213 -8.41 8.17 -11.32
C LEU A 213 -7.68 9.17 -10.42
N GLY A 214 -6.55 8.78 -9.80
CA GLY A 214 -5.83 9.64 -8.86
C GLY A 214 -6.72 10.02 -7.68
N GLN A 215 -7.35 9.04 -7.04
CA GLN A 215 -8.38 9.26 -6.03
C GLN A 215 -8.16 8.38 -4.80
N VAL A 216 -8.57 8.89 -3.65
CA VAL A 216 -8.78 8.09 -2.44
C VAL A 216 -10.26 8.11 -2.10
N HIS A 217 -10.86 6.93 -2.01
CA HIS A 217 -12.21 6.74 -1.51
C HIS A 217 -12.15 6.51 0.00
N PHE A 218 -12.97 7.23 0.76
CA PHE A 218 -13.13 7.04 2.19
C PHE A 218 -14.46 6.35 2.49
N TYR A 219 -14.41 5.42 3.45
CA TYR A 219 -15.57 4.67 3.92
C TYR A 219 -15.66 4.77 5.45
N ASP A 220 -16.87 4.90 5.97
CA ASP A 220 -17.15 4.64 7.38
C ASP A 220 -17.23 3.12 7.58
N ARG A 221 -16.43 2.61 8.51
CA ARG A 221 -16.35 1.19 8.85
C ARG A 221 -17.12 0.91 10.14
N ASN A 222 -18.03 -0.05 10.08
CA ASN A 222 -18.59 -0.64 11.28
C ASN A 222 -17.58 -1.62 11.89
N THR A 223 -17.01 -1.29 13.04
CA THR A 223 -15.96 -2.09 13.70
C THR A 223 -16.45 -3.45 14.19
N ALA A 224 -17.76 -3.62 14.42
CA ALA A 224 -18.35 -4.88 14.87
C ALA A 224 -18.63 -5.84 13.71
N THR A 225 -18.94 -5.33 12.52
CA THR A 225 -19.36 -6.16 11.37
C THR A 225 -18.43 -6.11 10.17
N ASN A 226 -17.45 -5.21 10.14
CA ASN A 226 -16.62 -4.89 8.97
C ASN A 226 -17.41 -4.33 7.75
N ALA A 227 -18.69 -4.00 7.92
CA ALA A 227 -19.45 -3.38 6.85
C ALA A 227 -18.93 -1.97 6.55
N LEU A 228 -18.83 -1.63 5.27
CA LEU A 228 -18.38 -0.33 4.79
C LEU A 228 -19.56 0.48 4.26
N LYS A 229 -19.57 1.77 4.58
CA LYS A 229 -20.45 2.76 3.97
C LYS A 229 -19.58 3.82 3.30
N TYR A 230 -19.74 3.99 1.99
CA TYR A 230 -19.03 5.05 1.27
C TYR A 230 -19.33 6.42 1.88
N ARG A 231 -18.28 7.20 2.14
CA ARG A 231 -18.36 8.55 2.71
C ARG A 231 -18.12 9.60 1.64
N GLU A 232 -16.92 9.62 1.06
CA GLU A 232 -16.47 10.67 0.15
C GLU A 232 -15.26 10.24 -0.68
N THR A 233 -14.84 11.09 -1.62
CA THR A 233 -13.65 10.89 -2.45
C THR A 233 -12.80 12.16 -2.43
N VAL A 234 -11.48 11.99 -2.36
CA VAL A 234 -10.49 13.07 -2.49
C VAL A 234 -9.68 12.84 -3.77
N ASN A 235 -9.63 13.84 -4.65
CA ASN A 235 -8.79 13.84 -5.84
C ASN A 235 -7.35 14.22 -5.48
N LEU A 236 -6.39 13.60 -6.15
CA LEU A 236 -4.96 13.75 -5.93
C LEU A 236 -4.26 14.23 -7.20
N PRO A 237 -3.13 14.94 -7.07
CA PRO A 237 -2.37 15.45 -8.20
C PRO A 237 -1.51 14.39 -8.93
N PHE A 238 -1.70 13.10 -8.61
CA PHE A 238 -0.94 11.98 -9.16
C PHE A 238 -1.75 10.67 -9.06
N PHE A 239 -1.29 9.63 -9.77
CA PHE A 239 -1.86 8.28 -9.65
C PHE A 239 -1.33 7.63 -8.37
N ASN A 240 -2.16 7.58 -7.33
CA ASN A 240 -1.79 7.05 -6.02
C ASN A 240 -1.63 5.54 -6.02
N ASP A 241 -0.65 5.07 -5.26
CA ASP A 241 -0.32 3.67 -5.06
C ASP A 241 -0.77 3.27 -3.63
N ASN A 242 0.13 3.16 -2.66
CA ASN A 242 -0.25 2.83 -1.29
C ASN A 242 -0.68 4.05 -0.46
N VAL A 243 -1.55 3.75 0.49
CA VAL A 243 -2.03 4.67 1.53
C VAL A 243 -1.78 4.07 2.90
N MET A 244 -1.54 4.91 3.91
CA MET A 244 -1.39 4.49 5.30
C MET A 244 -1.79 5.62 6.24
N PHE A 245 -2.47 5.32 7.33
CA PHE A 245 -2.66 6.29 8.41
C PHE A 245 -1.45 6.30 9.33
N ASP A 246 -1.02 7.49 9.75
CA ASP A 246 -0.13 7.62 10.90
C ASP A 246 -0.91 7.57 12.22
N GLU A 247 -0.18 7.70 13.32
CA GLU A 247 -0.70 7.57 14.69
C GLU A 247 -1.75 8.62 15.04
N GLU A 248 -1.66 9.82 14.45
CA GLU A 248 -2.63 10.91 14.65
C GLU A 248 -3.84 10.79 13.73
N GLY A 249 -3.90 9.77 12.87
CA GLY A 249 -4.98 9.56 11.92
C GLY A 249 -4.89 10.46 10.68
N THR A 250 -3.71 11.00 10.38
CA THR A 250 -3.44 11.64 9.09
C THR A 250 -3.16 10.57 8.04
N LEU A 251 -3.82 10.65 6.88
CA LEU A 251 -3.58 9.70 5.81
C LEU A 251 -2.38 10.13 4.99
N ILE A 252 -1.35 9.27 4.91
CA ILE A 252 -0.23 9.41 4.01
C ILE A 252 -0.56 8.69 2.70
N VAL A 253 -0.39 9.39 1.58
CA VAL A 253 -0.66 8.85 0.23
C VAL A 253 0.58 9.03 -0.63
N THR A 254 1.02 7.96 -1.27
CA THR A 254 2.22 7.96 -2.13
C THR A 254 1.86 7.46 -3.53
N GLY A 255 2.48 8.00 -4.56
CA GLY A 255 2.33 7.44 -5.90
C GLY A 255 3.10 8.16 -6.99
N HIS A 256 2.55 8.06 -8.20
CA HIS A 256 3.27 8.25 -9.46
C HIS A 256 2.71 9.45 -10.23
N PRO A 257 3.43 10.58 -10.28
CA PRO A 257 2.96 11.79 -10.98
C PRO A 257 2.90 11.64 -12.50
N HIS A 258 3.63 10.67 -13.07
CA HIS A 258 3.74 10.55 -14.52
C HIS A 258 3.87 9.09 -14.99
N PHE A 259 2.74 8.50 -15.38
CA PHE A 259 2.64 7.10 -15.81
C PHE A 259 3.56 6.71 -16.99
N PRO A 260 3.75 7.54 -18.04
CA PRO A 260 4.68 7.20 -19.11
C PRO A 260 6.14 7.04 -18.64
N SER A 261 6.57 7.87 -17.68
CA SER A 261 7.91 7.75 -17.10
C SER A 261 8.06 6.48 -16.28
N LEU A 262 7.06 6.14 -15.45
CA LEU A 262 7.05 4.88 -14.70
C LEU A 262 7.11 3.67 -15.64
N THR A 263 6.36 3.70 -16.75
CA THR A 263 6.38 2.63 -17.76
C THR A 263 7.75 2.51 -18.43
N ALA A 264 8.46 3.63 -18.67
CA ALA A 264 9.82 3.61 -19.19
C ALA A 264 10.82 2.94 -18.23
N VAL A 265 10.70 3.23 -16.92
CA VAL A 265 11.51 2.58 -15.86
C VAL A 265 11.21 1.08 -15.79
N ALA A 266 9.92 0.71 -15.75
CA ALA A 266 9.48 -0.68 -15.72
C ALA A 266 9.97 -1.49 -16.94
N ALA A 267 10.00 -0.86 -18.11
CA ALA A 267 10.54 -1.44 -19.34
C ALA A 267 12.07 -1.51 -19.40
N ASN A 268 12.77 -1.13 -18.32
CA ASN A 268 14.22 -1.09 -18.22
C ASN A 268 14.89 -0.26 -19.32
N LYS A 269 14.28 0.87 -19.73
CA LYS A 269 14.90 1.79 -20.68
C LYS A 269 16.10 2.48 -20.02
N THR A 270 17.20 2.59 -20.77
CA THR A 270 18.42 3.28 -20.33
C THR A 270 18.09 4.71 -19.90
N ASP A 271 18.67 5.14 -18.78
CA ASP A 271 18.52 6.48 -18.18
C ASP A 271 17.07 6.89 -17.84
N ALA A 272 16.10 5.98 -17.92
CA ALA A 272 14.73 6.27 -17.55
C ALA A 272 14.65 6.51 -16.04
N ARG A 273 13.94 7.58 -15.67
CA ARG A 273 13.59 7.94 -14.30
C ARG A 273 12.11 8.30 -14.26
N ALA A 274 11.49 8.09 -13.10
CA ALA A 274 10.11 8.46 -12.89
C ALA A 274 9.98 9.33 -11.64
N PRO A 275 9.15 10.40 -11.70
CA PRO A 275 8.93 11.27 -10.56
C PRO A 275 8.22 10.52 -9.43
N SER A 276 8.22 11.13 -8.25
CA SER A 276 7.57 10.61 -7.06
C SER A 276 6.93 11.73 -6.27
N TRP A 277 5.80 11.42 -5.66
CA TRP A 277 5.06 12.36 -4.82
C TRP A 277 4.41 11.62 -3.65
N ALA A 278 4.65 12.12 -2.44
CA ALA A 278 3.94 11.73 -1.25
C ALA A 278 3.28 12.96 -0.62
N VAL A 279 2.02 12.81 -0.21
CA VAL A 279 1.25 13.86 0.47
C VAL A 279 0.63 13.32 1.75
N SER A 280 0.38 14.19 2.71
CA SER A 280 -0.51 13.92 3.84
C SER A 280 -1.88 14.54 3.60
N LEU A 281 -2.93 13.83 3.99
CA LEU A 281 -4.32 14.28 4.00
C LEU A 281 -4.85 14.32 5.43
N THR A 282 -5.24 15.51 5.89
CA THR A 282 -5.84 15.72 7.21
C THR A 282 -7.23 16.33 7.06
N PRO A 283 -8.26 15.85 7.77
CA PRO A 283 -9.58 16.47 7.76
C PRO A 283 -9.51 17.94 8.21
N LEU A 284 -10.21 18.82 7.50
CA LEU A 284 -10.36 20.20 7.93
C LEU A 284 -11.20 20.24 9.22
N SER A 285 -10.69 20.95 10.23
CA SER A 285 -11.45 21.15 11.46
C SER A 285 -12.76 21.88 11.19
N ASN A 286 -13.79 21.71 12.02
CA ASN A 286 -15.04 22.48 11.91
C ASN A 286 -14.85 24.01 11.94
N LYS A 287 -13.71 24.51 12.45
CA LYS A 287 -13.36 25.95 12.42
C LYS A 287 -12.72 26.37 11.09
N THR A 288 -12.09 25.44 10.37
CA THR A 288 -11.45 25.63 9.06
C THR A 288 -12.39 25.24 7.91
N HIS A 289 -13.44 24.47 8.20
CA HIS A 289 -14.52 24.15 7.28
C HIS A 289 -15.10 25.48 6.78
N LEU A 290 -14.86 25.80 5.51
CA LEU A 290 -15.26 27.07 4.95
C LEU A 290 -16.78 27.18 5.07
N ALA A 291 -17.25 28.19 5.78
CA ALA A 291 -18.68 28.43 6.01
C ALA A 291 -19.49 28.63 4.70
N LYS A 292 -18.81 28.74 3.55
CA LYS A 292 -19.39 28.86 2.20
C LYS A 292 -18.48 28.21 1.15
N SER A 293 -19.05 27.36 0.29
CA SER A 293 -18.39 26.72 -0.87
C SER A 293 -17.74 27.70 -1.86
N ALA A 294 -18.22 28.96 -1.90
CA ALA A 294 -17.69 29.99 -2.78
C ALA A 294 -16.21 30.34 -2.57
N HIS A 295 -15.62 29.98 -1.43
CA HIS A 295 -14.19 30.21 -1.13
C HIS A 295 -13.32 28.95 -1.25
N ALA A 296 -13.93 27.77 -1.47
CA ALA A 296 -13.18 26.52 -1.62
C ALA A 296 -12.35 26.50 -2.91
N ALA A 297 -12.82 27.19 -3.96
CA ALA A 297 -12.10 27.30 -5.24
C ALA A 297 -10.82 28.15 -5.17
N ASP A 298 -10.75 29.11 -4.24
CA ASP A 298 -9.58 29.99 -4.07
C ASP A 298 -8.53 29.37 -3.13
N ARG A 299 -8.89 28.29 -2.44
CA ARG A 299 -8.03 27.60 -1.50
C ARG A 299 -6.91 26.89 -2.28
N LYS A 300 -5.68 27.16 -1.86
CA LYS A 300 -4.48 26.53 -2.40
C LYS A 300 -3.83 25.66 -1.32
N TYR A 301 -3.51 24.43 -1.70
CA TYR A 301 -2.73 23.50 -0.89
C TYR A 301 -1.28 23.95 -0.83
N ASP A 302 -0.68 23.83 0.36
CA ASP A 302 0.76 23.88 0.64
C ASP A 302 1.60 24.68 -0.39
N LEU A 303 1.57 26.00 -0.25
CA LEU A 303 2.33 26.90 -1.13
C LEU A 303 3.85 26.83 -0.93
N ARG A 304 4.33 26.01 0.03
CA ARG A 304 5.76 25.78 0.26
C ARG A 304 6.29 24.62 -0.61
N ALA A 305 5.40 23.78 -1.13
CA ALA A 305 5.78 22.70 -2.02
C ALA A 305 6.39 23.26 -3.32
N PRO A 306 7.45 22.64 -3.88
CA PRO A 306 8.00 23.02 -5.18
C PRO A 306 6.94 23.09 -6.29
N LEU A 307 6.01 22.13 -6.30
CA LEU A 307 4.79 22.18 -7.09
C LEU A 307 3.59 21.94 -6.16
N SER A 308 2.79 22.97 -5.91
CA SER A 308 1.55 22.83 -5.14
C SER A 308 0.59 21.85 -5.83
N ALA A 309 -0.03 20.99 -5.05
CA ALA A 309 -1.09 20.09 -5.52
C ALA A 309 -2.25 20.85 -6.19
N SER A 310 -2.48 22.11 -5.79
CA SER A 310 -3.54 22.96 -6.35
C SER A 310 -3.28 23.49 -7.76
N GLU A 311 -2.12 23.18 -8.33
CA GLU A 311 -1.84 23.42 -9.75
C GLU A 311 -2.31 22.27 -10.65
N VAL A 312 -2.64 21.11 -10.06
CA VAL A 312 -3.07 19.90 -10.79
C VAL A 312 -4.51 19.53 -10.47
N VAL A 313 -4.92 19.62 -9.20
CA VAL A 313 -6.28 19.32 -8.75
C VAL A 313 -6.86 20.45 -7.90
N PRO A 314 -8.17 20.74 -7.98
CA PRO A 314 -8.79 21.73 -7.10
C PRO A 314 -8.70 21.28 -5.63
N ALA A 315 -8.69 22.25 -4.72
CA ALA A 315 -8.73 21.94 -3.30
C ALA A 315 -10.04 21.24 -2.90
N SER A 316 -9.91 20.28 -2.00
CA SER A 316 -11.02 19.55 -1.38
C SER A 316 -11.71 20.45 -0.38
N GLU A 317 -13.03 20.30 -0.28
CA GLU A 317 -13.85 21.05 0.68
C GLU A 317 -13.64 20.57 2.13
N GLY A 318 -13.22 19.32 2.32
CA GLY A 318 -13.12 18.67 3.64
C GLY A 318 -11.70 18.31 4.08
N TRP A 319 -10.69 18.49 3.23
CA TRP A 319 -9.35 17.95 3.47
C TRP A 319 -8.25 18.97 3.20
N GLU A 320 -7.25 19.02 4.09
CA GLU A 320 -5.93 19.63 3.88
C GLU A 320 -4.98 18.64 3.21
N MET A 321 -4.22 19.11 2.24
CA MET A 321 -3.18 18.33 1.57
C MET A 321 -1.85 19.06 1.70
N GLU A 322 -0.86 18.39 2.27
CA GLU A 322 0.51 18.89 2.40
C GLU A 322 1.46 17.95 1.65
N THR A 323 2.43 18.52 0.93
CA THR A 323 3.44 17.71 0.24
C THR A 323 4.52 17.31 1.24
N LEU A 324 4.70 16.01 1.42
CA LEU A 324 5.75 15.45 2.27
C LEU A 324 7.04 15.19 1.49
N PHE A 325 6.90 14.78 0.23
CA PHE A 325 8.03 14.51 -0.65
C PHE A 325 7.65 14.74 -2.11
N GLN A 326 8.55 15.37 -2.86
CA GLN A 326 8.48 15.54 -4.31
C GLN A 326 9.85 15.34 -4.93
N SER A 327 9.89 14.58 -6.02
CA SER A 327 11.12 14.31 -6.77
C SER A 327 10.79 14.15 -8.25
N ASP A 328 11.68 14.60 -9.11
CA ASP A 328 11.67 14.33 -10.55
C ASP A 328 12.24 12.95 -10.91
N GLY A 329 12.64 12.17 -9.89
CA GLY A 329 13.30 10.88 -10.00
C GLY A 329 14.82 10.96 -9.92
N SER A 330 15.41 12.14 -9.70
CA SER A 330 16.87 12.29 -9.54
C SER A 330 17.40 11.92 -8.15
N VAL A 331 16.58 12.10 -7.10
CA VAL A 331 16.92 11.76 -5.71
C VAL A 331 16.38 10.39 -5.33
N PHE A 332 15.08 10.20 -5.55
CA PHE A 332 14.36 8.95 -5.35
C PHE A 332 13.13 8.96 -6.25
N GLY A 333 12.89 7.89 -6.99
CA GLY A 333 11.82 7.77 -7.97
C GLY A 333 10.88 6.61 -7.69
N THR A 334 9.84 6.47 -8.51
CA THR A 334 8.87 5.36 -8.44
C THR A 334 8.29 5.05 -7.05
N SER A 335 8.28 6.01 -6.12
CA SER A 335 7.80 5.80 -4.75
C SER A 335 6.40 5.20 -4.75
N CYS A 336 6.22 4.10 -4.03
CA CYS A 336 4.92 3.43 -3.89
C CYS A 336 4.39 3.45 -2.47
N THR A 337 5.23 3.62 -1.46
CA THR A 337 4.82 3.72 -0.06
C THR A 337 5.68 4.75 0.65
N THR A 338 5.04 5.53 1.52
CA THR A 338 5.69 6.39 2.51
C THR A 338 5.05 6.11 3.86
N LEU A 339 5.86 5.81 4.86
CA LEU A 339 5.45 5.75 6.26
C LEU A 339 5.92 7.03 6.94
N ARG A 340 5.09 7.61 7.81
CA ARG A 340 5.47 8.73 8.68
C ARG A 340 5.47 8.25 10.12
N ASP A 341 6.61 8.34 10.79
CA ASP A 341 6.66 8.18 12.25
C ASP A 341 6.40 9.55 12.88
N SER A 342 5.18 9.76 13.37
CA SER A 342 4.79 11.06 13.92
C SER A 342 5.58 11.48 15.15
N ARG A 343 6.11 10.52 15.90
CA ARG A 343 6.85 10.75 17.16
C ARG A 343 8.21 11.39 16.88
N THR A 344 8.77 11.11 15.71
CA THR A 344 10.09 11.63 15.30
C THR A 344 10.03 12.59 14.12
N GLY A 345 8.91 12.62 13.39
CA GLY A 345 8.78 13.31 12.11
C GLY A 345 9.52 12.63 10.94
N SER A 346 10.09 11.44 11.16
CA SER A 346 10.84 10.73 10.11
C SER A 346 9.91 10.13 9.06
N LEU A 347 10.34 10.16 7.80
CA LEU A 347 9.66 9.50 6.69
C LEU A 347 10.49 8.31 6.22
N TYR A 348 9.84 7.17 6.01
CA TYR A 348 10.43 5.97 5.40
C TYR A 348 9.77 5.76 4.05
N MET A 349 10.56 5.62 2.99
CA MET A 349 10.07 5.61 1.60
C MET A 349 10.66 4.44 0.81
N VAL A 350 9.81 3.70 0.09
CA VAL A 350 10.24 2.69 -0.89
C VAL A 350 9.63 2.98 -2.26
N GLY A 351 10.35 2.60 -3.31
CA GLY A 351 9.90 2.68 -4.70
C GLY A 351 9.70 1.30 -5.32
N LEU A 352 8.86 1.22 -6.36
CA LEU A 352 8.60 -0.03 -7.09
C LEU A 352 9.85 -0.59 -7.77
N TYR A 353 10.74 0.30 -8.23
CA TYR A 353 11.92 -0.06 -9.02
C TYR A 353 13.20 0.62 -8.50
N GLU A 354 13.18 1.15 -7.28
CA GLU A 354 14.35 1.78 -6.66
C GLU A 354 15.27 0.78 -5.99
N GLU A 355 16.53 1.18 -5.85
CA GLU A 355 17.52 0.45 -5.09
C GLU A 355 17.54 0.97 -3.64
N GLY A 356 17.00 0.16 -2.73
CA GLY A 356 17.01 0.45 -1.29
C GLY A 356 15.78 1.18 -0.78
N LEU A 357 15.92 1.72 0.43
CA LEU A 357 14.89 2.45 1.17
C LEU A 357 15.45 3.83 1.53
N MET A 358 14.66 4.88 1.36
CA MET A 358 15.04 6.24 1.73
C MET A 358 14.43 6.62 3.09
N VAL A 359 15.26 7.20 3.96
CA VAL A 359 14.82 7.75 5.25
C VAL A 359 15.07 9.26 5.28
N CYS A 360 14.00 10.04 5.38
CA CYS A 360 14.07 11.50 5.55
C CYS A 360 13.86 11.84 7.03
N ARG A 361 14.68 12.74 7.58
CA ARG A 361 14.56 13.23 8.96
C ARG A 361 14.33 14.75 8.97
N PRO A 362 13.56 15.28 9.95
CA PRO A 362 13.33 16.71 10.09
C PRO A 362 14.59 17.56 10.27
#